data_AF-A0A849TNA5-F1
#
_entry.id   AF-A0A849TNA5-F1
#
_cell.length_a   1.000
_cell.length_b   1.000
_cell.length_c   1.000
_cell.angle_alpha   90.00
_cell.angle_beta   90.00
_cell.angle_gamma   90.00
#
_symmetry.space_group_name_H-M   'P 1'
#
loop_
_entity.id
_entity.type
_entity.pdbx_description
1 polymer ?
#
loop_
_entity_poly.entity_id
_entity_poly.type
_entity_poly.pdbx_seq_one_letter_code
_entity_poly.pdbx_strand_id
1 'polypeptide(L)'
;MSSARLNAVIAALQKVREHIKDLGDDEGDIEAATYNRWISMLEGVVEGNWKSLELDDVEYVPSIMLMHVDAAIAFLEAHREA
;
A
#
# COMPACT_ATOMS: atom_id res chain seq x y z
N MET A 1 16.79 -4.75 11.73
CA MET A 1 16.38 -4.15 10.44
C MET A 1 16.85 -2.71 10.33
N SER A 2 17.09 -2.18 9.13
CA SER A 2 17.43 -0.75 8.97
C SER A 2 16.15 0.09 8.90
N SER A 3 15.92 0.95 9.91
CA SER A 3 14.82 1.91 9.97
C SER A 3 14.67 2.75 8.69
N ALA A 4 15.76 2.98 7.96
CA ALA A 4 15.75 3.71 6.69
C ALA A 4 14.94 3.01 5.58
N ARG A 5 14.97 1.67 5.51
CA ARG A 5 14.22 0.93 4.48
C ARG A 5 12.72 0.96 4.74
N LEU A 6 12.31 0.81 6.00
CA LEU A 6 10.90 0.93 6.39
C LEU A 6 10.36 2.34 6.10
N ASN A 7 11.10 3.38 6.47
CA ASN A 7 10.73 4.77 6.19
C ASN A 7 10.60 5.06 4.68
N ALA A 8 11.50 4.50 3.87
CA ALA A 8 11.43 4.65 2.41
C ALA A 8 10.16 4.02 1.82
N VAL A 9 9.73 2.87 2.34
CA VAL A 9 8.49 2.22 1.86
C VAL A 9 7.25 2.98 2.31
N ILE A 10 7.20 3.46 3.56
CA ILE A 10 6.11 4.32 4.03
C ILE A 10 5.99 5.57 3.14
N ALA A 11 7.11 6.24 2.84
CA ALA A 11 7.11 7.41 1.97
C ALA A 11 6.65 7.09 0.53
N ALA A 12 6.98 5.90 0.00
CA ALA A 12 6.50 5.47 -1.31
C ALA A 12 4.98 5.23 -1.30
N LEU A 13 4.45 4.55 -0.28
CA LEU A 13 3.01 4.33 -0.14
C LEU A 13 2.23 5.63 0.06
N GLN A 14 2.80 6.62 0.76
CA GLN A 14 2.18 7.94 0.90
C GLN A 14 2.02 8.64 -0.46
N LYS A 15 2.98 8.51 -1.39
CA LYS A 15 2.84 9.04 -2.76
C LYS A 15 1.77 8.31 -3.57
N VAL A 16 1.70 6.98 -3.43
CA VAL A 16 0.64 6.17 -4.07
C VAL A 16 -0.73 6.58 -3.56
N ARG A 17 -0.85 6.78 -2.25
CA ARG A 17 -2.07 7.28 -1.59
C ARG A 17 -2.50 8.63 -2.14
N GLU A 18 -1.58 9.59 -2.27
CA GLU A 18 -1.86 10.91 -2.86
C GLU A 18 -2.33 10.78 -4.31
N HIS A 19 -1.64 9.97 -5.11
CA HIS A 19 -2.04 9.73 -6.49
C HIS A 19 -3.46 9.16 -6.61
N ILE A 20 -3.81 8.14 -5.81
CA ILE A 20 -5.17 7.56 -5.83
C ILE A 20 -6.22 8.57 -5.39
N LYS A 21 -5.91 9.42 -4.42
CA LYS A 21 -6.81 10.51 -4.00
C LYS A 21 -7.07 11.52 -5.11
N ASP A 22 -6.04 11.83 -5.90
CA ASP A 22 -6.14 12.80 -6.99
C ASP A 22 -6.95 12.27 -8.18
N LEU A 23 -6.94 10.94 -8.42
CA LEU A 23 -7.80 10.31 -9.43
C LEU A 23 -9.29 10.55 -9.12
N GLY A 24 -9.70 10.37 -7.86
CA GLY A 24 -11.10 10.41 -7.46
C GLY A 24 -11.93 9.26 -8.07
N ASP A 25 -13.11 8.98 -7.53
CA ASP A 25 -13.92 7.82 -7.98
C ASP A 25 -14.46 7.95 -9.42
N ASP A 26 -14.33 9.13 -10.03
CA ASP A 26 -14.79 9.42 -11.40
C ASP A 26 -13.78 8.98 -12.48
N GLU A 27 -12.53 8.66 -12.14
CA GLU A 27 -11.48 8.25 -13.10
C GLU A 27 -11.51 6.76 -13.48
N GLY A 28 -12.42 5.98 -12.90
CA GLY A 28 -12.61 4.55 -13.22
C GLY A 28 -11.80 3.61 -12.33
N ASP A 29 -11.87 2.31 -12.63
CA ASP A 29 -11.29 1.28 -11.77
C ASP A 29 -9.76 1.17 -11.94
N ILE A 30 -9.08 0.88 -10.84
CA ILE A 30 -7.63 0.70 -10.76
C ILE A 30 -7.31 -0.80 -10.69
N GLU A 31 -6.41 -1.27 -11.55
CA GLU A 31 -5.94 -2.66 -11.50
C GLU A 31 -5.25 -3.00 -10.17
N ALA A 32 -5.74 -4.03 -9.47
CA ALA A 32 -5.11 -4.55 -8.26
C ALA A 32 -3.63 -4.94 -8.44
N ALA A 33 -3.25 -5.38 -9.63
CA ALA A 33 -1.86 -5.70 -9.97
C ALA A 33 -0.90 -4.52 -9.71
N THR A 34 -1.36 -3.29 -9.92
CA THR A 34 -0.57 -2.09 -9.62
C THR A 34 -0.29 -1.98 -8.12
N TYR A 35 -1.31 -2.17 -7.30
CA TYR A 35 -1.19 -2.18 -5.83
C TYR A 35 -0.35 -3.36 -5.32
N ASN A 36 -0.59 -4.58 -5.82
CA ASN A 36 0.13 -5.78 -5.39
C ASN A 36 1.63 -5.72 -5.69
N ARG A 37 2.04 -5.01 -6.76
CA ARG A 37 3.47 -4.70 -7.00
C ARG A 37 4.07 -3.84 -5.89
N TRP A 38 3.34 -2.86 -5.37
CA TRP A 38 3.79 -2.03 -4.26
C TRP A 38 3.84 -2.82 -2.94
N ILE A 39 2.82 -3.64 -2.66
CA ILE A 39 2.80 -4.52 -1.49
C ILE A 39 3.93 -5.54 -1.52
N SER A 40 4.29 -6.06 -2.69
CA SER A 40 5.45 -6.95 -2.84
C SER A 40 6.78 -6.29 -2.43
N MET A 41 6.87 -4.95 -2.42
CA MET A 41 8.06 -4.25 -1.90
C MET A 41 8.24 -4.41 -0.38
N LEU A 42 7.21 -4.88 0.32
CA LEU A 42 7.26 -5.24 1.75
C LEU A 42 8.03 -6.54 1.99
N GLU A 43 8.22 -7.37 0.96
CA GLU A 43 9.01 -8.59 1.03
C GLU A 43 10.45 -8.25 1.46
N GLY A 44 10.88 -8.83 2.58
CA GLY A 44 12.18 -8.52 3.21
C GLY A 44 12.28 -7.13 3.84
N VAL A 45 11.17 -6.39 3.98
CA VAL A 45 11.04 -5.16 4.75
C VAL A 45 10.24 -5.38 6.02
N VAL A 46 9.26 -6.27 6.04
CA VAL A 46 8.56 -6.60 7.28
C VAL A 46 8.40 -8.10 7.38
N GLU A 47 8.78 -8.65 8.54
CA GLU A 47 8.45 -10.03 8.91
C GLU A 47 7.01 -10.04 9.44
N GLY A 48 6.13 -10.86 8.87
CA GLY A 48 4.74 -10.95 9.32
C GLY A 48 3.75 -11.20 8.19
N ASN A 49 2.47 -11.06 8.50
CA ASN A 49 1.38 -11.41 7.59
C ASN A 49 0.99 -10.27 6.62
N TRP A 50 1.95 -9.45 6.17
CA TRP A 50 1.66 -8.34 5.25
C TRP A 50 1.04 -8.81 3.93
N LYS A 51 1.21 -10.09 3.57
CA LYS A 51 0.54 -10.73 2.42
C LYS A 51 -0.98 -10.72 2.53
N SER A 52 -1.54 -10.58 3.74
CA SER A 52 -3.00 -10.38 3.90
C SER A 52 -3.49 -9.02 3.39
N LEU A 53 -2.58 -8.11 3.03
CA LEU A 53 -2.92 -6.84 2.41
C LEU A 53 -3.11 -6.96 0.90
N GLU A 54 -2.58 -8.03 0.26
CA GLU A 54 -2.73 -8.26 -1.17
C GLU A 54 -4.20 -8.30 -1.59
N LEU A 55 -4.47 -7.72 -2.74
CA LEU A 55 -5.78 -7.69 -3.37
C LEU A 55 -5.92 -8.86 -4.35
N ASP A 56 -7.16 -9.33 -4.52
CA ASP A 56 -7.48 -10.27 -5.59
C ASP A 56 -7.27 -9.58 -6.95
N ASP A 57 -6.93 -10.35 -7.99
CA ASP A 57 -6.56 -9.84 -9.33
C ASP A 57 -7.80 -9.34 -10.11
N VAL A 58 -8.40 -8.27 -9.61
CA VAL A 58 -9.58 -7.56 -10.15
C VAL A 58 -9.34 -6.06 -10.14
N GLU A 59 -10.21 -5.31 -10.80
CA GLU A 59 -10.16 -3.84 -10.76
C GLU A 59 -10.97 -3.33 -9.55
N TYR A 60 -10.48 -2.27 -8.92
CA TYR A 60 -11.12 -1.66 -7.74
C TYR A 60 -11.32 -0.17 -7.95
N VAL A 61 -12.47 0.35 -7.51
CA VAL A 61 -12.68 1.80 -7.47
C VAL A 61 -11.61 2.48 -6.60
N PRO A 62 -11.20 3.72 -6.93
CA PRO A 62 -10.13 4.44 -6.24
C PRO A 62 -10.31 4.53 -4.72
N SER A 63 -11.53 4.73 -4.22
CA SER A 63 -11.82 4.72 -2.78
C SER A 63 -11.50 3.40 -2.07
N ILE A 64 -11.75 2.25 -2.70
CA ILE A 64 -11.38 0.94 -2.14
C ILE A 64 -9.85 0.81 -2.17
N MET A 65 -9.22 1.13 -3.30
CA MET A 65 -7.76 1.08 -3.41
C MET A 65 -7.08 1.95 -2.36
N LEU A 66 -7.63 3.14 -2.10
CA LEU A 66 -7.15 4.07 -1.10
C LEU A 66 -7.24 3.48 0.33
N MET A 67 -8.34 2.81 0.66
CA MET A 67 -8.50 2.12 1.95
C MET A 67 -7.40 1.07 2.16
N HIS A 68 -7.06 0.30 1.12
CA HIS A 68 -6.01 -0.72 1.19
C HIS A 68 -4.60 -0.11 1.34
N VAL A 69 -4.33 1.01 0.70
CA VAL A 69 -3.07 1.76 0.88
C VAL A 69 -2.97 2.35 2.29
N ASP A 70 -4.07 2.92 2.81
CA ASP A 70 -4.13 3.45 4.18
C ASP A 70 -3.89 2.35 5.23
N ALA A 71 -4.49 1.17 5.04
CA ALA A 71 -4.26 0.01 5.90
C ALA A 71 -2.80 -0.46 5.88
N ALA A 72 -2.18 -0.49 4.70
CA ALA A 72 -0.77 -0.85 4.57
C ALA A 72 0.15 0.15 5.29
N ILE A 73 -0.10 1.46 5.14
CA ILE A 73 0.67 2.49 5.86
C ILE A 73 0.52 2.31 7.37
N ALA A 74 -0.70 2.18 7.89
CA ALA A 74 -0.94 2.01 9.32
C ALA A 74 -0.24 0.76 9.89
N PHE A 75 -0.25 -0.35 9.14
CA PHE A 75 0.49 -1.56 9.51
C PHE A 75 1.99 -1.29 9.63
N LEU A 76 2.60 -0.58 8.68
CA LEU A 76 4.03 -0.28 8.71
C LEU A 76 4.41 0.71 9.80
N GLU A 77 3.56 1.68 10.10
CA GLU A 77 3.76 2.60 11.20
C GLU A 77 3.73 1.89 12.56
N ALA A 78 2.82 0.94 12.75
CA ALA A 78 2.81 0.09 13.95
C ALA A 78 4.10 -0.74 14.09
N HIS A 79 4.65 -1.26 12.98
CA HIS A 79 5.93 -1.99 12.98
C HIS A 79 7.15 -1.08 13.21
N ARG A 80 7.02 0.23 12.97
CA ARG A 80 8.08 1.20 13.28
C ARG A 80 8.20 1.46 14.78
N GLU A 81 7.10 1.31 15.52
CA GLU A 81 7.00 1.60 16.95
C GLU A 81 7.23 0.36 17.85
N ALA A 82 7.23 -0.85 17.27
CA ALA A 82 7.47 -2.13 17.94
C ALA A 82 8.96 -2.47 18.07
#